data_AF-A0A7Y9F268-F1
#
_entry.id   AF-A0A7Y9F268-F1
#
_cell.length_a   1.000
_cell.length_b   1.000
_cell.length_c   1.000
_cell.angle_alpha   90.00
_cell.angle_beta   90.00
_cell.angle_gamma   90.00
#
_symmetry.space_group_name_H-M   'P 1'
#
loop_
_entity.id
_entity.type
_entity.pdbx_description
1 polymer ?
#
loop_
_entity_poly.entity_id
_entity_poly.type
_entity_poly.pdbx_seq_one_letter_code
_entity_poly.pdbx_strand_id
1 'polypeptide(L)'
;MSTLITSSVLARRARTLLLALGAAGTAVVLSAAPAAADVPEGWSDPAAVDPLGWLLVLVGLPVLGALVLTALVYGPPLARGERVAPGAPPVENQWIGGPRRATGELAAPDNDDSQAGGSSARW
;
A
#
# COMPACT_ATOMS: atom_id res chain seq x y z
N MET A 1 -29.78 -2.59 -8.67
CA MET A 1 -29.37 -1.65 -7.61
C MET A 1 -29.46 -2.24 -6.19
N SER A 2 -29.72 -3.54 -6.00
CA SER A 2 -29.76 -4.18 -4.66
C SER A 2 -28.49 -4.94 -4.27
N THR A 3 -27.62 -5.27 -5.22
CA THR A 3 -26.42 -6.11 -4.97
C THR A 3 -25.23 -5.35 -4.36
N LEU A 4 -25.12 -4.03 -4.59
CA LEU A 4 -24.01 -3.20 -4.09
C LEU A 4 -24.17 -2.81 -2.61
N ILE A 5 -25.39 -2.81 -2.07
CA ILE A 5 -25.67 -2.41 -0.69
C ILE A 5 -25.27 -3.54 0.28
N THR A 6 -25.56 -4.80 -0.10
CA THR A 6 -25.30 -5.98 0.73
C THR A 6 -23.81 -6.23 0.97
N SER A 7 -22.95 -5.96 -0.03
CA SER A 7 -21.50 -6.15 0.08
C SER A 7 -20.84 -5.17 1.05
N SER A 8 -21.29 -3.92 1.07
CA SER A 8 -20.75 -2.87 1.97
C SER A 8 -21.08 -3.13 3.45
N VAL A 9 -22.28 -3.67 3.73
CA VAL A 9 -22.72 -4.02 5.08
C VAL A 9 -21.99 -5.27 5.57
N LEU A 10 -21.81 -6.29 4.73
CA LEU A 10 -21.00 -7.46 5.07
C LEU A 10 -19.54 -7.08 5.31
N ALA A 11 -18.95 -6.23 4.46
CA ALA A 11 -17.57 -5.77 4.62
C ALA A 11 -17.37 -4.96 5.92
N ARG A 12 -18.30 -4.07 6.25
CA ARG A 12 -18.27 -3.34 7.53
C ARG A 12 -18.38 -4.28 8.72
N ARG A 13 -19.33 -5.23 8.69
CA ARG A 13 -19.52 -6.22 9.76
C ARG A 13 -18.30 -7.13 9.94
N ALA A 14 -17.72 -7.61 8.84
CA ALA A 14 -16.50 -8.40 8.87
C ALA A 14 -15.32 -7.60 9.46
N ARG A 15 -15.16 -6.33 9.08
CA ARG A 15 -14.14 -5.46 9.65
C ARG A 15 -14.35 -5.21 11.14
N THR A 16 -15.58 -4.95 11.58
CA THR A 16 -15.89 -4.78 13.02
C THR A 16 -15.63 -6.07 13.80
N LEU A 17 -15.98 -7.23 13.26
CA LEU A 17 -15.66 -8.54 13.86
C LEU A 17 -14.16 -8.76 13.97
N LEU A 18 -13.40 -8.51 12.90
CA LEU A 18 -11.94 -8.65 12.91
C LEU A 18 -11.29 -7.71 13.93
N LEU A 19 -11.77 -6.48 14.05
CA LEU A 19 -11.29 -5.53 15.06
C LEU A 19 -11.65 -5.98 16.48
N ALA A 20 -12.86 -6.50 16.70
CA ALA A 20 -13.29 -7.01 18.00
C ALA A 20 -12.50 -8.26 18.40
N LEU A 21 -12.27 -9.18 17.47
CA LEU A 21 -11.40 -10.36 17.65
C LEU A 21 -9.96 -9.95 17.93
N GLY A 22 -9.43 -8.99 17.19
CA GLY A 22 -8.10 -8.43 17.42
C GLY A 22 -7.98 -7.81 18.82
N ALA A 23 -8.95 -7.01 19.23
CA ALA A 23 -8.97 -6.37 20.55
C ALA A 23 -9.10 -7.40 21.68
N ALA A 24 -9.98 -8.40 21.54
CA ALA A 24 -10.13 -9.47 22.52
C ALA A 24 -8.86 -10.33 22.61
N GLY A 25 -8.25 -10.69 21.48
CA GLY A 25 -6.97 -11.41 21.45
C GLY A 25 -5.85 -10.61 22.12
N THR A 26 -5.79 -9.30 21.88
CA THR A 26 -4.81 -8.41 22.50
C THR A 26 -5.03 -8.35 24.02
N ALA A 27 -6.27 -8.21 24.47
CA ALA A 27 -6.61 -8.19 25.89
C ALA A 27 -6.22 -9.51 26.59
N VAL A 28 -6.49 -10.66 25.95
CA VAL A 28 -6.08 -11.98 26.46
C VAL A 28 -4.56 -12.06 26.59
N VAL A 29 -3.81 -11.67 25.56
CA VAL A 29 -2.35 -11.68 25.59
C VAL A 29 -1.80 -10.74 26.67
N LEU A 30 -2.36 -9.54 26.82
CA LEU A 30 -1.94 -8.59 27.85
C LEU A 30 -2.30 -9.05 29.28
N SER A 31 -3.34 -9.87 29.42
CA SER A 31 -3.75 -10.44 30.71
C SER A 31 -3.03 -11.75 31.07
N ALA A 32 -2.25 -12.32 30.13
CA ALA A 32 -1.54 -13.56 30.37
C ALA A 32 -0.40 -13.31 31.38
N ALA A 33 -0.53 -13.90 32.57
CA ALA A 33 0.58 -13.99 33.51
C ALA A 33 1.67 -14.91 32.91
N PRO A 34 2.96 -14.64 33.15
CA PRO A 34 4.02 -15.56 32.75
C PRO A 34 3.76 -16.93 33.36
N ALA A 35 3.80 -17.98 32.53
CA ALA A 35 3.70 -19.36 32.99
C ALA A 35 4.98 -19.72 33.76
N ALA A 36 4.99 -19.41 35.05
CA ALA A 36 6.07 -19.76 35.96
C ALA A 36 5.78 -21.15 36.56
N ALA A 37 6.22 -22.19 35.85
CA ALA A 37 6.31 -23.54 36.39
C ALA A 37 7.78 -23.88 36.60
N ASP A 38 8.11 -24.47 37.74
CA ASP A 38 9.47 -24.93 38.01
C ASP A 38 9.87 -26.03 37.02
N VAL A 39 11.12 -26.00 36.58
CA VAL A 39 11.68 -26.99 35.67
C VAL A 39 11.94 -28.29 36.45
N PRO A 40 11.39 -29.45 36.03
CA PRO A 40 11.63 -30.71 36.72
C PRO A 40 13.10 -31.14 36.69
N GLU A 41 13.51 -31.86 37.74
CA GLU A 41 14.85 -32.43 37.83
C GLU A 41 15.18 -33.31 36.60
N GLY A 42 16.34 -33.07 36.00
CA GLY A 42 16.83 -33.79 34.81
C GLY A 42 16.40 -33.20 33.45
N TRP A 43 15.66 -32.09 33.43
CA TRP A 43 15.31 -31.37 32.19
C TRP A 43 16.30 -30.23 31.92
N SER A 44 16.46 -29.87 30.65
CA SER A 44 17.23 -28.68 30.27
C SER A 44 16.46 -27.41 30.67
N ASP A 45 17.13 -26.49 31.36
CA ASP A 45 16.61 -25.17 31.70
C ASP A 45 17.32 -24.09 30.86
N PRO A 46 16.84 -23.80 29.64
CA PRO A 46 17.45 -22.79 28.79
C PRO A 46 17.16 -21.37 29.30
N ALA A 47 18.06 -20.44 28.99
CA ALA A 47 17.87 -19.04 29.32
C ALA A 47 16.52 -18.51 28.79
N ALA A 48 15.89 -17.64 29.59
CA ALA A 48 14.64 -17.00 29.22
C ALA A 48 14.80 -16.24 27.88
N VAL A 49 13.82 -16.41 27.00
CA VAL A 49 13.76 -15.70 25.74
C VAL A 49 13.43 -14.23 25.99
N ASP A 50 14.14 -13.31 25.31
CA ASP A 50 13.82 -11.88 25.35
C ASP A 50 12.45 -11.65 24.68
N PRO A 51 11.41 -11.23 25.43
CA PRO A 51 10.08 -11.06 24.86
C PRO A 51 10.02 -9.93 23.83
N LEU A 52 10.83 -8.87 24.01
CA LEU A 52 10.86 -7.75 23.09
C LEU A 52 11.49 -8.16 21.76
N GLY A 53 12.62 -8.86 21.80
CA GLY A 53 13.26 -9.45 20.62
C GLY A 53 12.29 -10.33 19.83
N TRP A 54 11.56 -11.22 20.50
CA TRP A 54 10.54 -12.05 19.84
C TRP A 54 9.40 -11.25 19.22
N LEU A 55 8.90 -10.23 19.91
CA LEU A 55 7.86 -9.34 19.38
C LEU A 55 8.35 -8.59 18.14
N LEU A 56 9.58 -8.08 18.16
CA LEU A 56 10.19 -7.41 17.02
C LEU A 56 10.39 -8.37 15.83
N VAL A 57 10.73 -9.62 16.06
CA VAL A 57 10.83 -10.62 14.99
C VAL A 57 9.45 -10.94 14.42
N LEU A 58 8.44 -11.21 15.27
CA LEU A 58 7.12 -11.64 14.82
C LEU A 58 6.27 -10.51 14.21
N VAL A 59 6.40 -9.29 14.71
CA VAL A 59 5.58 -8.14 14.28
C VAL A 59 6.44 -7.10 13.56
N GLY A 60 7.61 -6.79 14.12
CA GLY A 60 8.51 -5.80 13.53
C GLY A 60 9.02 -6.21 12.14
N LEU A 61 9.40 -7.48 11.94
CA LEU A 61 9.91 -7.94 10.64
C LEU A 61 8.83 -7.90 9.53
N PRO A 62 7.59 -8.38 9.74
CA PRO A 62 6.53 -8.20 8.75
C PRO A 62 6.18 -6.73 8.48
N VAL A 63 6.11 -5.89 9.51
CA VAL A 63 5.85 -4.45 9.34
C VAL A 63 6.98 -3.78 8.54
N LEU A 64 8.23 -4.07 8.88
CA LEU A 64 9.38 -3.58 8.14
C LEU A 64 9.35 -4.05 6.69
N GLY A 65 9.03 -5.32 6.44
CA GLY A 65 8.85 -5.86 5.09
C GLY A 65 7.77 -5.11 4.32
N ALA A 66 6.62 -4.85 4.93
CA ALA A 66 5.55 -4.08 4.31
C ALA A 66 5.98 -2.64 3.98
N LEU A 67 6.73 -1.98 4.88
CA LEU A 67 7.27 -0.63 4.65
C LEU A 67 8.30 -0.62 3.51
N VAL A 68 9.20 -1.60 3.47
CA VAL A 68 10.19 -1.75 2.40
C VAL A 68 9.49 -1.96 1.06
N LEU A 69 8.51 -2.87 1.00
CA LEU A 69 7.72 -3.09 -0.21
C LEU A 69 6.95 -1.83 -0.63
N THR A 70 6.35 -1.12 0.33
CA THR A 70 5.66 0.16 0.07
C THR A 70 6.63 1.18 -0.52
N ALA A 71 7.83 1.31 0.05
CA ALA A 71 8.87 2.21 -0.47
C ALA A 71 9.35 1.79 -1.87
N LEU A 72 9.51 0.50 -2.15
CA LEU A 72 9.91 -0.01 -3.47
C LEU A 72 8.84 0.24 -4.53
N VAL A 73 7.56 0.06 -4.18
CA VAL A 73 6.44 0.22 -5.10
C VAL A 73 6.12 1.70 -5.36
N TYR A 74 6.07 2.50 -4.30
CA TYR A 74 5.63 3.89 -4.38
C TYR A 74 6.77 4.90 -4.46
N GLY A 75 8.00 4.51 -4.07
CA GLY A 75 9.17 5.39 -4.12
C GLY A 75 9.48 5.92 -5.52
N PRO A 76 9.64 5.07 -6.55
CA PRO A 76 9.95 5.53 -7.91
C PRO A 76 8.95 6.51 -8.52
N PRO A 77 7.62 6.29 -8.48
CA PRO A 77 6.66 7.27 -9.02
C PRO A 77 6.62 8.57 -8.18
N LEU A 78 6.76 8.48 -6.85
CA LEU A 78 6.84 9.68 -6.01
C LEU A 78 8.09 10.51 -6.30
N ALA A 79 9.23 9.87 -6.55
CA ALA A 79 10.46 10.55 -6.96
C ALA A 79 10.35 11.24 -8.32
N ARG A 80 9.48 10.74 -9.22
CA ARG A 80 9.13 11.36 -10.51
C ARG A 80 8.09 12.48 -10.39
N GLY A 81 7.49 12.69 -9.21
CA GLY A 81 6.42 13.67 -9.00
C GLY A 81 5.05 13.23 -9.51
N GLU A 82 4.86 11.93 -9.73
CA GLU A 82 3.58 11.38 -10.22
C GLU A 82 2.53 11.34 -9.11
N ARG A 83 1.26 11.62 -9.47
CA ARG A 83 0.13 11.42 -8.55
C ARG A 83 -0.18 9.93 -8.45
N VAL A 84 0.14 9.34 -7.31
CA VAL A 84 -0.25 7.98 -6.96
C VAL A 84 -1.57 8.03 -6.20
N ALA A 85 -2.68 7.67 -6.84
CA ALA A 85 -3.96 7.46 -6.17
C ALA A 85 -4.45 6.02 -6.40
N PRO A 86 -4.88 5.30 -5.34
CA PRO A 86 -5.46 3.96 -5.48
C PRO A 86 -6.70 4.00 -6.37
N GLY A 87 -6.70 3.21 -7.46
CA GLY A 87 -7.82 3.18 -8.41
C GLY A 87 -7.92 4.42 -9.30
N ALA A 88 -6.87 5.26 -9.36
CA ALA A 88 -6.78 6.23 -10.44
C ALA A 88 -6.87 5.47 -11.77
N PRO A 89 -7.79 5.85 -12.67
CA PRO A 89 -7.76 5.30 -14.02
C PRO A 89 -6.35 5.53 -14.56
N PRO A 90 -5.77 4.57 -15.29
CA PRO A 90 -4.53 4.82 -16.01
C PRO A 90 -4.71 6.15 -16.74
N VAL A 91 -3.70 7.02 -16.70
CA VAL A 91 -3.72 8.26 -17.48
C VAL A 91 -3.71 7.83 -18.94
N GLU A 92 -4.89 7.52 -19.46
CA GLU A 92 -5.15 7.44 -20.86
C GLU A 92 -4.82 8.85 -21.36
N ASN A 93 -3.95 8.94 -22.36
CA ASN A 93 -3.84 10.14 -23.17
C ASN A 93 -5.19 10.30 -23.89
N GLN A 94 -6.19 10.75 -23.13
CA GLN A 94 -7.53 11.05 -23.57
C GLN A 94 -7.38 12.29 -24.41
N TRP A 95 -7.26 11.99 -25.67
CA TRP A 95 -7.11 12.91 -26.73
C TRP A 95 -8.45 13.66 -26.89
N ILE A 96 -8.64 14.75 -26.14
CA ILE A 96 -9.77 15.68 -26.34
C ILE A 96 -9.45 16.55 -27.57
N GLY A 97 -9.37 15.93 -28.77
CA GLY A 97 -9.70 16.61 -30.03
C GLY A 97 -8.64 17.14 -31.04
N GLY A 98 -7.32 17.06 -30.89
CA GLY A 98 -6.35 17.17 -32.05
C GLY A 98 -5.71 15.86 -32.65
N PRO A 99 -4.42 15.81 -33.05
CA PRO A 99 -3.79 14.64 -33.71
C PRO A 99 -2.87 13.75 -32.84
N ARG A 100 -2.97 12.40 -32.96
CA ARG A 100 -2.26 11.30 -32.24
C ARG A 100 -0.70 11.29 -32.27
N ARG A 101 -0.05 12.43 -32.12
CA ARG A 101 1.40 12.60 -32.16
C ARG A 101 1.96 12.62 -30.73
N ALA A 102 3.18 12.14 -30.54
CA ALA A 102 3.82 12.15 -29.23
C ALA A 102 3.96 13.59 -28.69
N THR A 103 4.13 13.76 -27.36
CA THR A 103 4.14 15.05 -26.62
C THR A 103 5.16 16.11 -27.08
N GLY A 104 5.89 15.88 -28.18
CA GLY A 104 6.78 16.85 -28.82
C GLY A 104 6.77 16.82 -30.35
N GLU A 105 5.82 16.14 -30.99
CA GLU A 105 5.82 15.95 -32.45
C GLU A 105 4.75 16.85 -33.11
N LEU A 106 5.19 18.03 -33.56
CA LEU A 106 4.37 18.97 -34.33
C LEU A 106 4.06 18.41 -35.72
N ALA A 107 2.91 18.78 -36.29
CA ALA A 107 2.63 18.58 -37.72
C ALA A 107 3.77 19.18 -38.54
N ALA A 108 4.43 18.36 -39.36
CA ALA A 108 5.33 18.89 -40.37
C ALA A 108 4.48 19.74 -41.33
N PRO A 109 5.01 20.83 -41.89
CA PRO A 109 4.28 21.64 -42.85
C PRO A 109 4.00 20.79 -44.10
N ASP A 110 2.72 20.60 -44.41
CA ASP A 110 2.29 19.80 -45.55
C ASP A 110 2.33 20.60 -46.88
N ASN A 111 2.46 21.93 -46.81
CA ASN A 111 2.65 22.84 -47.95
C ASN A 111 3.31 24.17 -47.53
N ASP A 112 3.66 25.00 -48.52
CA ASP A 112 4.32 26.31 -48.32
C ASP A 112 3.43 27.35 -47.60
N ASP A 113 2.12 27.12 -47.51
CA ASP A 113 1.15 27.97 -46.80
C ASP A 113 0.87 27.49 -45.36
N SER A 114 1.54 26.42 -44.91
CA SER A 114 1.18 25.71 -43.69
C SER A 114 1.54 26.49 -42.42
N GLN A 115 0.52 26.92 -41.67
CA GLN A 115 0.63 27.65 -40.39
C GLN A 115 0.85 26.73 -39.17
N ALA A 116 1.53 25.60 -39.35
CA ALA A 116 1.86 24.68 -38.26
C ALA A 116 2.98 25.29 -37.38
N GLY A 117 2.61 26.20 -36.47
CA GLY A 117 3.51 26.86 -35.52
C GLY A 117 3.36 26.30 -34.10
N GLY A 118 4.49 25.94 -33.46
CA GLY A 118 4.52 25.47 -32.08
C GLY A 118 4.54 26.62 -31.07
N SER A 119 3.64 26.60 -30.08
CA SER A 119 3.74 27.47 -28.90
C SER A 119 4.53 26.76 -27.80
N SER A 120 5.63 27.35 -27.33
CA SER A 120 6.32 26.90 -26.12
C SER A 120 6.03 27.85 -24.96
N ALA A 121 5.82 27.28 -23.78
CA ALA A 121 5.82 28.03 -22.52
C ALA A 121 6.77 27.31 -21.56
N ARG A 122 7.56 28.08 -20.82
CA ARG A 122 8.45 27.58 -19.78
C ARG A 122 7.92 28.08 -18.45
N TRP A 123 7.58 27.15 -17.57
CA TRP A 123 7.20 27.41 -16.19
C TRP A 123 8.42 27.13 -15.31
#